data_AF-A0A3E3HW28-F1
#
_entry.id   AF-A0A3E3HW28-F1
#
_cell.length_a   1.000
_cell.length_b   1.000
_cell.length_c   1.000
_cell.angle_alpha   90.00
_cell.angle_beta   90.00
_cell.angle_gamma   90.00
#
_symmetry.space_group_name_H-M   'P 1'
#
loop_
_entity.id
_entity.type
_entity.pdbx_description
1 polymer ?
#
loop_
_entity_poly.entity_id
_entity_poly.type
_entity_poly.pdbx_seq_one_letter_code
_entity_poly.pdbx_strand_id
1 'polypeptide(L)'
;MKTMTDKKRGWGLLSLGLDAFAGLGLEVVYAFLLEPLLYGASMEGWNTWQTIVHWIITCISWGLVAAWVLRTGEKKYGLKLFEGSLKTVKLWQWALVAAGAALKIYASVMDWGGFKVYLEWKSHGTLLFIFQYIYYVFETLLFTLILVFAQLAFETWFKNRKIPYGGIVMGLTWGLAHIFTKGSLLIGLEGVAIGLLFGSLYLLLNRNLKGTMVLFFLLFVL
;
A
#
# COMPACT_ATOMS: atom_id res chain seq x y z
N MET A 1 23.95 -11.76 -22.04
CA MET A 1 23.34 -11.21 -20.81
C MET A 1 23.82 -12.06 -19.63
N LYS A 2 24.62 -11.52 -18.70
CA LYS A 2 25.14 -12.28 -17.54
C LYS A 2 23.96 -12.68 -16.65
N THR A 3 23.78 -13.97 -16.39
CA THR A 3 22.72 -14.47 -15.48
C THR A 3 22.94 -13.92 -14.08
N MET A 4 21.94 -13.21 -13.55
CA MET A 4 22.00 -12.64 -12.22
C MET A 4 21.79 -13.75 -11.18
N THR A 5 22.68 -13.87 -10.20
CA THR A 5 22.50 -14.81 -9.08
C THR A 5 21.23 -14.49 -8.31
N ASP A 6 20.57 -15.50 -7.73
CA ASP A 6 19.38 -15.32 -6.89
C ASP A 6 19.58 -14.35 -5.73
N LYS A 7 20.75 -14.38 -5.08
CA LYS A 7 21.09 -13.44 -4.00
C LYS A 7 20.98 -11.98 -4.49
N LYS A 8 21.66 -11.66 -5.59
CA LYS A 8 21.66 -10.33 -6.21
C LYS A 8 20.26 -9.93 -6.72
N ARG A 9 19.52 -10.88 -7.29
CA ARG A 9 18.15 -10.64 -7.75
C ARG A 9 17.23 -10.30 -6.59
N GLY A 10 17.23 -11.09 -5.52
CA GLY A 10 16.37 -10.85 -4.36
C GLY A 10 16.65 -9.50 -3.69
N TRP A 11 17.92 -9.11 -3.52
CA TRP A 11 18.25 -7.77 -2.99
C TRP A 11 17.76 -6.65 -3.89
N GLY A 12 17.94 -6.85 -5.20
CA GLY A 12 17.46 -5.91 -6.20
C GLY A 12 15.93 -5.74 -6.21
N LEU A 13 15.19 -6.80 -5.89
CA LEU A 13 13.73 -6.76 -5.74
C LEU A 13 13.32 -6.14 -4.41
N LEU A 14 13.96 -6.49 -3.30
CA LEU A 14 13.66 -5.89 -2.00
C LEU A 14 13.90 -4.38 -2.04
N SER A 15 14.99 -3.93 -2.69
CA SER A 15 15.27 -2.50 -2.91
C SER A 15 14.10 -1.79 -3.57
N LEU A 16 13.52 -2.37 -4.64
CA LEU A 16 12.34 -1.78 -5.30
C LEU A 16 11.13 -1.66 -4.38
N GLY A 17 10.93 -2.63 -3.47
CA GLY A 17 9.90 -2.55 -2.44
C GLY A 17 10.20 -1.45 -1.41
N LEU A 18 11.46 -1.30 -0.99
CA LEU A 18 11.89 -0.24 -0.07
C LEU A 18 11.85 1.14 -0.73
N ASP A 19 12.08 1.24 -2.04
CA ASP A 19 11.94 2.48 -2.81
C ASP A 19 10.47 2.91 -2.87
N ALA A 20 9.53 1.96 -3.00
CA ALA A 20 8.10 2.26 -2.89
C ALA A 20 7.72 2.75 -1.47
N PHE A 21 8.31 2.17 -0.43
CA PHE A 21 8.15 2.65 0.95
C PHE A 21 8.74 4.04 1.16
N ALA A 22 9.94 4.31 0.65
CA ALA A 22 10.54 5.64 0.67
C ALA A 22 9.66 6.66 -0.08
N GLY A 23 8.98 6.23 -1.16
CA GLY A 23 7.96 7.01 -1.84
C GLY A 23 6.83 7.45 -0.93
N LEU A 24 6.26 6.55 -0.13
CA LEU A 24 5.26 6.91 0.90
C LEU A 24 5.83 7.92 1.89
N GLY A 25 7.09 7.73 2.31
CA GLY A 25 7.80 8.65 3.19
C GLY A 25 7.97 10.08 2.67
N LEU A 26 7.81 10.35 1.37
CA LEU A 26 7.83 11.72 0.83
C LEU A 26 6.71 12.58 1.41
N GLU A 27 5.54 12.00 1.66
CA GLU A 27 4.43 12.70 2.30
C GLU A 27 4.82 13.17 3.71
N VAL A 28 5.55 12.35 4.46
CA VAL A 28 6.01 12.75 5.80
C VAL A 28 6.91 13.98 5.72
N VAL A 29 7.76 14.06 4.70
CA VAL A 29 8.61 15.24 4.46
C VAL A 29 7.77 16.46 4.08
N TYR A 30 6.73 16.28 3.25
CA TYR A 30 5.84 17.37 2.89
C TYR A 30 5.03 17.86 4.11
N ALA A 31 4.30 16.95 4.75
CA ALA A 31 3.31 17.25 5.78
C ALA A 31 3.90 17.70 7.11
N PHE A 32 5.10 17.23 7.49
CA PHE A 32 5.69 17.53 8.79
C PHE A 32 6.93 18.44 8.72
N LEU A 33 7.44 18.75 7.51
CA LEU A 33 8.60 19.63 7.35
C LEU A 33 8.33 20.76 6.36
N LEU A 34 8.15 20.48 5.07
CA LEU A 34 8.13 21.53 4.04
C LEU A 34 6.88 22.41 4.09
N GLU A 35 5.70 21.80 4.16
CA GLU A 35 4.43 22.53 4.11
C GLU A 35 4.11 23.27 5.40
N PRO A 36 4.43 22.77 6.61
CA PRO A 36 4.34 23.59 7.82
C PRO A 36 5.21 24.84 7.77
N LEU A 37 6.42 24.75 7.21
CA LEU A 37 7.29 25.92 7.00
C LEU A 37 6.71 26.90 5.98
N LEU A 38 6.06 26.40 4.93
CA LEU A 38 5.48 27.21 3.86
C LEU A 38 4.14 27.86 4.26
N TYR A 39 3.27 27.10 4.91
CA TYR A 39 1.92 27.52 5.30
C TYR A 39 1.87 28.19 6.66
N GLY A 40 2.92 28.08 7.47
CA GLY A 40 2.99 28.65 8.83
C GLY A 40 2.04 27.96 9.82
N ALA A 41 1.55 26.77 9.50
CA ALA A 41 0.60 25.99 10.31
C ALA A 41 0.86 24.49 10.16
N SER A 42 0.61 23.72 11.22
CA SER A 42 0.58 22.26 11.16
C SER A 42 -0.57 21.77 10.28
N MET A 43 -0.51 20.50 9.84
CA MET A 43 -1.51 19.87 8.96
C MET A 43 -2.96 19.99 9.47
N GLU A 44 -3.16 20.00 10.79
CA GLU A 44 -4.48 20.19 11.41
C GLU A 44 -5.08 21.58 11.16
N GLY A 45 -4.23 22.58 10.92
CA GLY A 45 -4.63 23.97 10.70
C GLY A 45 -4.77 24.37 9.22
N TRP A 46 -4.60 23.44 8.29
CA TRP A 46 -4.65 23.75 6.87
C TRP A 46 -6.08 24.01 6.38
N ASN A 47 -6.21 25.00 5.50
CA ASN A 47 -7.46 25.23 4.80
C ASN A 47 -7.66 24.24 3.64
N THR A 48 -8.88 24.20 3.10
CA THR A 48 -9.28 23.31 2.00
C THR A 48 -8.30 23.31 0.82
N TRP A 49 -7.79 24.47 0.40
CA TRP A 49 -6.88 24.56 -0.74
C TRP A 49 -5.48 24.06 -0.42
N GLN A 50 -4.97 24.33 0.78
CA GLN A 50 -3.68 23.79 1.25
C GLN A 50 -3.73 22.27 1.29
N THR A 51 -4.81 21.68 1.80
CA THR A 51 -5.02 20.22 1.82
C THR A 51 -5.10 19.63 0.41
N ILE A 52 -5.82 20.28 -0.52
CA ILE A 52 -5.91 19.82 -1.91
C ILE A 52 -4.54 19.87 -2.60
N VAL A 53 -3.79 20.97 -2.42
CA VAL A 53 -2.45 21.12 -3.00
C VAL A 53 -1.51 20.05 -2.47
N HIS A 54 -1.53 19.80 -1.15
CA HIS A 54 -0.78 18.71 -0.53
C HIS A 54 -1.10 17.36 -1.20
N TRP A 55 -2.38 16.99 -1.27
CA TRP A 55 -2.78 15.72 -1.88
C TRP A 55 -2.37 15.61 -3.35
N ILE A 56 -2.47 16.68 -4.13
CA ILE A 56 -2.02 16.69 -5.54
C ILE A 56 -0.51 16.44 -5.63
N ILE A 57 0.30 17.15 -4.85
CA ILE A 57 1.76 17.01 -4.84
C ILE A 57 2.17 15.59 -4.42
N THR A 58 1.51 15.06 -3.38
CA THR A 58 1.73 13.70 -2.90
C THR A 58 1.36 12.66 -3.95
N CYS A 59 0.19 12.79 -4.60
CA CYS A 59 -0.24 11.89 -5.67
C CYS A 59 0.73 11.88 -6.86
N ILE A 60 1.19 13.06 -7.30
CA ILE A 60 2.17 13.17 -8.40
C ILE A 60 3.47 12.49 -8.01
N SER A 61 3.99 12.77 -6.81
CA SER A 61 5.23 12.19 -6.29
C SER A 61 5.14 10.66 -6.22
N TRP A 62 4.05 10.16 -5.65
CA TRP A 62 3.79 8.72 -5.53
C TRP A 62 3.60 8.04 -6.89
N GLY A 63 2.89 8.68 -7.82
CA GLY A 63 2.74 8.19 -9.19
C GLY A 63 4.07 8.07 -9.92
N LEU A 64 4.96 9.07 -9.76
CA LEU A 64 6.30 9.04 -10.34
C LEU A 64 7.16 7.93 -9.74
N VAL A 65 7.14 7.77 -8.41
CA VAL A 65 7.86 6.67 -7.73
C VAL A 65 7.33 5.32 -8.21
N ALA A 66 6.01 5.11 -8.20
CA ALA A 66 5.40 3.87 -8.65
C ALA A 66 5.78 3.55 -10.10
N ALA A 67 5.72 4.54 -11.00
CA ALA A 67 6.13 4.38 -12.40
C ALA A 67 7.61 4.01 -12.53
N TRP A 68 8.50 4.65 -11.75
CA TRP A 68 9.92 4.34 -11.74
C TRP A 68 10.21 2.93 -11.24
N VAL A 69 9.59 2.53 -10.12
CA VAL A 69 9.73 1.19 -9.53
C VAL A 69 9.26 0.13 -10.51
N LEU A 70 8.08 0.31 -11.11
CA LEU A 70 7.51 -0.62 -12.09
C LEU A 70 8.38 -0.76 -13.34
N ARG A 71 8.79 0.37 -13.93
CA ARG A 71 9.67 0.37 -15.12
C ARG A 71 11.02 -0.29 -14.82
N THR A 72 11.56 -0.08 -13.63
CA THR A 72 12.82 -0.72 -13.22
C THR A 72 12.63 -2.22 -13.00
N GLY A 73 11.51 -2.62 -12.37
CA GLY A 73 11.06 -4.00 -12.23
C GLY A 73 11.02 -4.74 -13.57
N GLU A 74 10.41 -4.10 -14.56
CA GLU A 74 10.29 -4.63 -15.92
C GLU A 74 11.66 -4.69 -16.62
N LYS A 75 12.36 -3.55 -16.75
CA LYS A 75 13.60 -3.47 -17.53
C LYS A 75 14.75 -4.31 -16.96
N LYS A 76 14.89 -4.36 -15.63
CA LYS A 76 16.03 -5.01 -14.96
C LYS A 76 15.75 -6.46 -14.58
N TYR A 77 14.49 -6.81 -14.31
CA TYR A 77 14.13 -8.12 -13.79
C TYR A 77 13.11 -8.89 -14.64
N GLY A 78 12.61 -8.30 -15.73
CA GLY A 78 11.64 -8.91 -16.63
C GLY A 78 10.23 -9.04 -16.02
N LEU A 79 9.92 -8.25 -14.99
CA LEU A 79 8.66 -8.36 -14.26
C LEU A 79 7.55 -7.56 -14.93
N LYS A 80 6.78 -8.24 -15.76
CA LYS A 80 5.59 -7.67 -16.40
C LYS A 80 4.38 -7.80 -15.49
N LEU A 81 4.36 -7.02 -14.40
CA LEU A 81 3.40 -7.19 -13.29
C LEU A 81 1.94 -6.94 -13.67
N PHE A 82 1.69 -6.11 -14.69
CA PHE A 82 0.34 -5.79 -15.19
C PHE A 82 -0.03 -6.53 -16.48
N GLU A 83 0.88 -7.31 -17.06
CA GLU A 83 0.60 -8.08 -18.27
C GLU A 83 0.11 -9.49 -17.93
N GLY A 84 -0.72 -10.04 -18.81
CA GLY A 84 -1.31 -11.37 -18.65
C GLY A 84 -2.78 -11.36 -18.24
N SER A 85 -3.41 -12.51 -18.38
CA SER A 85 -4.80 -12.75 -17.97
C SER A 85 -4.91 -12.87 -16.45
N LEU A 86 -6.12 -12.58 -15.93
CA LEU A 86 -6.44 -12.89 -14.55
C LEU A 86 -6.21 -14.38 -14.31
N LYS A 87 -5.41 -14.71 -13.29
CA LYS A 87 -5.19 -16.11 -12.92
C LYS A 87 -6.48 -16.66 -12.33
N THR A 88 -6.87 -17.87 -12.73
CA THR A 88 -8.03 -18.54 -12.16
C THR A 88 -7.84 -18.73 -10.65
N VAL A 89 -8.79 -18.24 -9.86
CA VAL A 89 -8.83 -18.39 -8.40
C VAL A 89 -9.86 -19.46 -8.09
N LYS A 90 -9.48 -20.47 -7.28
CA LYS A 90 -10.36 -21.59 -6.93
C LYS A 90 -11.47 -21.11 -5.98
N LEU A 91 -12.62 -21.79 -5.99
CA LEU A 91 -13.76 -21.43 -5.15
C LEU A 91 -13.41 -21.34 -3.65
N TRP A 92 -12.63 -22.29 -3.12
CA TRP A 92 -12.18 -22.24 -1.72
C TRP A 92 -11.25 -21.06 -1.42
N GLN A 93 -10.45 -20.61 -2.41
CA GLN A 93 -9.62 -19.41 -2.25
C GLN A 93 -10.51 -18.17 -2.17
N TRP A 94 -11.56 -18.09 -2.99
CA TRP A 94 -12.56 -17.03 -2.91
C TRP A 94 -13.29 -17.01 -1.57
N ALA A 95 -13.65 -18.17 -1.02
CA ALA A 95 -14.26 -18.25 0.30
C ALA A 95 -13.35 -17.67 1.39
N LEU A 96 -12.05 -17.99 1.36
CA LEU A 96 -11.07 -17.42 2.30
C LEU A 96 -10.82 -15.93 2.07
N VAL A 97 -10.80 -15.48 0.80
CA VAL A 97 -10.69 -14.05 0.46
C VAL A 97 -11.89 -13.28 1.01
N ALA A 98 -13.11 -13.81 0.83
CA ALA A 98 -14.33 -13.21 1.36
C ALA A 98 -14.33 -13.17 2.89
N ALA A 99 -13.90 -14.24 3.55
CA ALA A 99 -13.78 -14.28 5.02
C ALA A 99 -12.77 -13.25 5.54
N GLY A 100 -11.58 -13.16 4.93
CA GLY A 100 -10.57 -12.17 5.30
C GLY A 100 -11.02 -10.73 5.03
N ALA A 101 -11.72 -10.49 3.91
CA ALA A 101 -12.33 -9.21 3.59
C ALA A 101 -13.40 -8.80 4.61
N ALA A 102 -14.30 -9.72 4.96
CA ALA A 102 -15.34 -9.50 5.95
C ALA A 102 -14.74 -9.18 7.33
N LEU A 103 -13.69 -9.89 7.74
CA LEU A 103 -12.99 -9.62 9.00
C LEU A 103 -12.38 -8.21 9.01
N LYS A 104 -11.70 -7.81 7.92
CA LYS A 104 -11.14 -6.45 7.82
C LYS A 104 -12.24 -5.40 7.89
N ILE A 105 -13.30 -5.55 7.11
CA ILE A 105 -14.40 -4.58 7.05
C ILE A 105 -15.08 -4.48 8.43
N TYR A 106 -15.29 -5.61 9.10
CA TYR A 106 -15.82 -5.62 10.46
C TYR A 106 -14.93 -4.84 11.43
N ALA A 107 -13.60 -5.08 11.43
CA ALA A 107 -12.67 -4.31 12.25
C ALA A 107 -12.76 -2.81 11.94
N SER A 108 -12.72 -2.44 10.66
CA SER A 108 -12.87 -1.05 10.18
C SER A 108 -14.13 -0.38 10.73
N VAL A 109 -15.27 -1.08 10.66
CA VAL A 109 -16.56 -0.55 11.16
C VAL A 109 -16.54 -0.36 12.67
N MET A 110 -15.91 -1.26 13.41
CA MET A 110 -15.77 -1.13 14.86
C MET A 110 -14.88 0.05 15.24
N ASP A 111 -13.76 0.24 14.54
CA ASP A 111 -12.81 1.32 14.81
C ASP A 111 -13.39 2.69 14.49
N TRP A 112 -14.16 2.79 13.39
CA TRP A 112 -14.78 4.04 12.95
C TRP A 112 -16.17 4.30 13.57
N GLY A 113 -16.78 3.31 14.25
CA GLY A 113 -18.16 3.39 14.73
C GLY A 113 -19.20 3.45 13.60
N GLY A 114 -18.85 2.97 12.40
CA GLY A 114 -19.66 3.02 11.19
C GLY A 114 -18.85 2.80 9.93
N PHE A 115 -19.48 2.88 8.76
CA PHE A 115 -18.76 2.75 7.49
C PHE A 115 -17.84 3.96 7.26
N LYS A 116 -16.52 3.71 7.27
CA LYS A 116 -15.46 4.71 7.06
C LYS A 116 -15.78 5.65 5.90
N VAL A 117 -16.09 5.09 4.73
CA VAL A 117 -16.43 5.85 3.51
C VAL A 117 -17.54 6.89 3.70
N TYR A 118 -18.60 6.54 4.43
CA TYR A 118 -19.71 7.46 4.66
C TYR A 118 -19.32 8.54 5.67
N LEU A 119 -18.60 8.17 6.72
CA LEU A 119 -18.17 9.08 7.77
C LEU A 119 -17.15 10.11 7.24
N GLU A 120 -16.21 9.67 6.40
CA GLU A 120 -15.24 10.55 5.74
C GLU A 120 -15.94 11.53 4.80
N TRP A 121 -16.87 11.06 3.96
CA TRP A 121 -17.65 11.93 3.08
C TRP A 121 -18.47 12.95 3.87
N LYS A 122 -19.15 12.52 4.94
CA LYS A 122 -19.93 13.41 5.82
C LYS A 122 -19.05 14.46 6.50
N SER A 123 -17.84 14.09 6.91
CA SER A 123 -16.90 14.98 7.60
C SER A 123 -16.23 16.00 6.67
N HIS A 124 -15.81 15.57 5.48
CA HIS A 124 -15.00 16.39 4.57
C HIS A 124 -15.82 17.10 3.49
N GLY A 125 -17.06 16.68 3.26
CA GLY A 125 -17.87 17.10 2.12
C GLY A 125 -17.34 16.55 0.79
N THR A 126 -18.12 16.71 -0.28
CA THR A 126 -17.87 16.05 -1.57
C THR A 126 -16.52 16.42 -2.20
N LEU A 127 -16.08 17.67 -2.10
CA LEU A 127 -14.84 18.12 -2.76
C LEU A 127 -13.60 17.45 -2.17
N LEU A 128 -13.38 17.60 -0.86
CA LEU A 128 -12.23 17.01 -0.18
C LEU A 128 -12.28 15.49 -0.22
N PHE A 129 -13.47 14.90 -0.11
CA PHE A 129 -13.65 13.46 -0.23
C PHE A 129 -13.13 12.90 -1.58
N ILE A 130 -13.41 13.58 -2.70
CA ILE A 130 -12.91 13.14 -4.02
C ILE A 130 -11.38 13.13 -4.05
N PHE A 131 -10.74 14.20 -3.58
CA PHE A 131 -9.27 14.27 -3.57
C PHE A 131 -8.65 13.26 -2.61
N GLN A 132 -9.23 13.08 -1.43
CA GLN A 132 -8.82 12.05 -0.46
C GLN A 132 -8.87 10.64 -1.08
N TYR A 133 -9.89 10.34 -1.87
CA TYR A 133 -10.04 9.03 -2.49
C TYR A 133 -9.10 8.82 -3.67
N ILE A 134 -8.78 9.88 -4.43
CA ILE A 134 -7.70 9.84 -5.42
C ILE A 134 -6.38 9.55 -4.71
N TYR A 135 -6.10 10.25 -3.61
CA TYR A 135 -4.93 10.04 -2.77
C TYR A 135 -4.84 8.59 -2.27
N TYR A 136 -5.94 7.99 -1.80
CA TYR A 136 -5.99 6.59 -1.37
C TYR A 136 -5.70 5.58 -2.49
N VAL A 137 -6.02 5.90 -3.75
CA VAL A 137 -5.62 5.04 -4.89
C VAL A 137 -4.09 4.98 -5.02
N PHE A 138 -3.41 6.13 -4.89
CA PHE A 138 -1.95 6.18 -4.98
C PHE A 138 -1.27 5.56 -3.76
N GLU A 139 -1.81 5.77 -2.56
CA GLU A 139 -1.32 5.11 -1.34
C GLU A 139 -1.41 3.58 -1.48
N THR A 140 -2.58 3.10 -1.92
CA THR A 140 -2.82 1.67 -2.19
C THR A 140 -1.85 1.11 -3.20
N LEU A 141 -1.56 1.86 -4.27
CA LEU A 141 -0.57 1.45 -5.26
C LEU A 141 0.79 1.24 -4.61
N LEU A 142 1.30 2.22 -3.86
CA LEU A 142 2.63 2.11 -3.27
C LEU A 142 2.74 0.99 -2.23
N PHE A 143 1.81 0.88 -1.28
CA PHE A 143 1.92 -0.20 -0.29
C PHE A 143 1.76 -1.59 -0.94
N THR A 144 0.98 -1.70 -2.02
CA THR A 144 0.88 -2.94 -2.80
C THR A 144 2.21 -3.25 -3.49
N LEU A 145 2.92 -2.25 -4.00
CA LEU A 145 4.25 -2.44 -4.59
C LEU A 145 5.28 -2.87 -3.54
N ILE A 146 5.25 -2.31 -2.33
CA ILE A 146 6.08 -2.79 -1.20
C ILE A 146 5.86 -4.30 -1.03
N LEU A 147 4.59 -4.70 -0.88
CA LEU A 147 4.20 -6.09 -0.68
C LEU A 147 4.66 -7.00 -1.83
N VAL A 148 4.40 -6.61 -3.08
CA VAL A 148 4.70 -7.46 -4.24
C VAL A 148 6.21 -7.65 -4.43
N PHE A 149 6.98 -6.58 -4.37
CA PHE A 149 8.43 -6.67 -4.56
C PHE A 149 9.12 -7.41 -3.41
N ALA A 150 8.68 -7.20 -2.17
CA ALA A 150 9.15 -7.97 -1.03
C ALA A 150 8.78 -9.45 -1.15
N GLN A 151 7.55 -9.78 -1.57
CA GLN A 151 7.17 -11.19 -1.80
C GLN A 151 8.09 -11.84 -2.84
N LEU A 152 8.35 -11.15 -3.96
CA LEU A 152 9.22 -11.66 -5.02
C LEU A 152 10.67 -11.83 -4.54
N ALA A 153 11.19 -10.90 -3.73
CA ALA A 153 12.53 -10.97 -3.17
C ALA A 153 12.72 -12.21 -2.30
N PHE A 154 11.81 -12.43 -1.35
CA PHE A 154 11.90 -13.55 -0.42
C PHE A 154 11.60 -14.90 -1.09
N GLU A 155 10.66 -14.97 -2.04
CA GLU A 155 10.47 -16.18 -2.86
C GLU A 155 11.74 -16.51 -3.66
N THR A 156 12.47 -15.49 -4.12
CA THR A 156 13.74 -15.67 -4.84
C THR A 156 14.83 -16.25 -3.92
N TRP A 157 14.93 -15.76 -2.68
CA TRP A 157 15.93 -16.23 -1.71
C TRP A 157 15.61 -17.60 -1.11
N PHE A 158 14.38 -17.76 -0.60
CA PHE A 158 14.01 -18.92 0.22
C PHE A 158 13.39 -20.06 -0.58
N LYS A 159 13.05 -19.82 -1.85
CA LYS A 159 12.37 -20.80 -2.72
C LYS A 159 11.07 -21.37 -2.15
N ASN A 160 10.50 -20.68 -1.16
CA ASN A 160 9.24 -21.05 -0.52
C ASN A 160 8.17 -20.03 -0.92
N ARG A 161 7.09 -20.52 -1.54
CA ARG A 161 6.00 -19.69 -2.06
C ARG A 161 4.75 -19.73 -1.18
N LYS A 162 4.81 -20.33 0.01
CA LYS A 162 3.63 -20.47 0.88
C LYS A 162 3.52 -19.37 1.93
N ILE A 163 4.62 -18.66 2.20
CA ILE A 163 4.72 -17.67 3.27
C ILE A 163 4.39 -16.27 2.70
N PRO A 164 3.57 -15.46 3.39
CA PRO A 164 3.20 -14.10 2.97
C PRO A 164 4.31 -13.09 3.30
N TYR A 165 5.54 -13.31 2.82
CA TYR A 165 6.69 -12.43 3.06
C TYR A 165 6.42 -10.96 2.72
N GLY A 166 5.70 -10.71 1.62
CA GLY A 166 5.31 -9.37 1.22
C GLY A 166 4.44 -8.68 2.27
N GLY A 167 3.51 -9.41 2.86
CA GLY A 167 2.66 -8.91 3.93
C GLY A 167 3.44 -8.61 5.20
N ILE A 168 4.40 -9.47 5.56
CA ILE A 168 5.31 -9.24 6.68
C ILE A 168 6.07 -7.93 6.48
N VAL A 169 6.72 -7.76 5.33
CA VAL A 169 7.52 -6.55 5.04
C VAL A 169 6.64 -5.31 4.96
N MET A 170 5.47 -5.38 4.33
CA MET A 170 4.51 -4.28 4.28
C MET A 170 4.04 -3.87 5.69
N GLY A 171 3.72 -4.84 6.55
CA GLY A 171 3.36 -4.59 7.95
C GLY A 171 4.49 -3.94 8.74
N LEU A 172 5.74 -4.38 8.55
CA LEU A 172 6.91 -3.79 9.22
C LEU A 172 7.29 -2.39 8.70
N THR A 173 6.87 -2.04 7.48
CA THR A 173 7.19 -0.76 6.86
C THR A 173 6.00 0.20 6.98
N TRP A 174 5.01 0.05 6.10
CA TRP A 174 3.80 0.89 6.11
C TRP A 174 2.97 0.71 7.39
N GLY A 175 2.82 -0.51 7.91
CA GLY A 175 2.06 -0.76 9.14
C GLY A 175 2.66 -0.07 10.37
N LEU A 176 3.91 -0.41 10.72
CA LEU A 176 4.59 0.19 11.88
C LEU A 176 4.87 1.69 11.73
N ALA A 177 4.95 2.23 10.50
CA ALA A 177 5.07 3.67 10.29
C ALA A 177 3.91 4.45 10.95
N HIS A 178 2.73 3.83 11.10
CA HIS A 178 1.59 4.44 11.77
C HIS A 178 1.80 4.71 13.26
N ILE A 179 2.77 4.06 13.92
CA ILE A 179 3.15 4.41 15.30
C ILE A 179 3.59 5.88 15.35
N PHE A 180 4.36 6.32 14.36
CA PHE A 180 4.92 7.67 14.31
C PHE A 180 3.92 8.69 13.79
N THR A 181 3.16 8.34 12.74
CA THR A 181 2.22 9.29 12.12
C THR A 181 0.90 9.42 12.87
N LYS A 182 0.51 8.41 13.66
CA LYS A 182 -0.73 8.41 14.47
C LYS A 182 -0.47 8.43 15.98
N GLY A 183 0.80 8.36 16.41
CA GLY A 183 1.17 8.41 17.83
C GLY A 183 0.70 7.21 18.66
N SER A 184 0.37 6.07 18.03
CA SER A 184 -0.23 4.92 18.70
C SER A 184 0.46 3.61 18.36
N LEU A 185 1.01 2.96 19.39
CA LEU A 185 1.58 1.61 19.27
C LEU A 185 0.53 0.60 18.80
N LEU A 186 -0.70 0.73 19.28
CA LEU A 186 -1.80 -0.18 18.92
C LEU A 186 -2.11 -0.11 17.42
N ILE A 187 -2.21 1.11 16.87
CA ILE A 187 -2.47 1.32 15.43
C ILE A 187 -1.31 0.74 14.60
N GLY A 188 -0.07 0.87 15.06
CA GLY A 188 1.08 0.26 14.39
C GLY A 188 1.04 -1.28 14.37
N LEU A 189 0.72 -1.89 15.51
CA LEU A 189 0.60 -3.35 15.64
C LEU A 189 -0.57 -3.90 14.82
N GLU A 190 -1.69 -3.16 14.79
CA GLU A 190 -2.81 -3.43 13.90
C GLU A 190 -2.35 -3.38 12.43
N GLY A 191 -1.56 -2.38 12.05
CA GLY A 191 -0.94 -2.28 10.73
C GLY A 191 -0.08 -3.49 10.37
N VAL A 192 0.61 -4.11 11.33
CA VAL A 192 1.34 -5.38 11.12
C VAL A 192 0.37 -6.53 10.85
N ALA A 193 -0.71 -6.64 11.62
CA ALA A 193 -1.74 -7.66 11.44
C ALA A 193 -2.44 -7.53 10.07
N ILE A 194 -2.79 -6.30 9.68
CA ILE A 194 -3.30 -5.96 8.34
C ILE A 194 -2.27 -6.35 7.28
N GLY A 195 -0.98 -6.10 7.54
CA GLY A 195 0.14 -6.55 6.72
C GLY A 195 0.06 -8.04 6.38
N LEU A 196 -0.03 -8.88 7.42
CA LEU A 196 -0.12 -10.33 7.28
C LEU A 196 -1.40 -10.78 6.55
N LEU A 197 -2.54 -10.14 6.86
CA LEU A 197 -3.81 -10.41 6.19
C LEU A 197 -3.69 -10.12 4.69
N PHE A 198 -3.22 -8.94 4.32
CA PHE A 198 -3.08 -8.53 2.92
C PHE A 198 -2.09 -9.44 2.19
N GLY A 199 -0.94 -9.75 2.80
CA GLY A 199 -0.01 -10.74 2.24
C GLY A 199 -0.68 -12.08 1.96
N SER A 200 -1.51 -12.56 2.88
CA SER A 200 -2.25 -13.82 2.71
C SER A 200 -3.30 -13.74 1.59
N LEU A 201 -4.05 -12.64 1.51
CA LEU A 201 -5.02 -12.40 0.45
C LEU A 201 -4.34 -12.34 -0.93
N TYR A 202 -3.18 -11.70 -1.03
CA TYR A 202 -2.38 -11.69 -2.26
C TYR A 202 -1.97 -13.10 -2.72
N LEU A 203 -1.59 -13.98 -1.78
CA LEU A 203 -1.30 -15.38 -2.08
C LEU A 203 -2.54 -16.15 -2.52
N LEU A 204 -3.67 -15.94 -1.86
CA LEU A 204 -4.96 -16.56 -2.21
C LEU A 204 -5.47 -16.12 -3.58
N LEU A 205 -5.20 -14.88 -3.99
CA LEU A 205 -5.46 -14.38 -5.34
C LEU A 205 -4.42 -14.85 -6.36
N ASN A 206 -3.64 -15.89 -6.05
CA ASN A 206 -2.61 -16.46 -6.92
C ASN A 206 -1.57 -15.44 -7.40
N ARG A 207 -1.30 -14.41 -6.58
CA ARG A 207 -0.39 -13.29 -6.88
C ARG A 207 -0.87 -12.44 -8.05
N ASN A 208 -2.17 -12.31 -8.23
CA ASN A 208 -2.73 -11.47 -9.28
C ASN A 208 -2.72 -10.00 -8.84
N LEU A 209 -1.81 -9.19 -9.40
CA LEU A 209 -1.66 -7.79 -9.00
C LEU A 209 -2.94 -6.97 -9.26
N LYS A 210 -3.61 -7.13 -10.41
CA LYS A 210 -4.81 -6.34 -10.75
C LYS A 210 -5.94 -6.57 -9.74
N GLY A 211 -6.27 -7.82 -9.47
CA GLY A 211 -7.28 -8.18 -8.48
C GLY A 211 -6.87 -7.80 -7.05
N THR A 212 -5.59 -7.90 -6.73
CA THR A 212 -5.06 -7.50 -5.42
C THR A 212 -5.18 -5.99 -5.20
N MET A 213 -4.82 -5.19 -6.20
CA MET A 213 -4.97 -3.73 -6.16
C MET A 213 -6.42 -3.31 -5.91
N VAL A 214 -7.37 -3.90 -6.65
CA VAL A 214 -8.80 -3.62 -6.46
C VAL A 214 -9.26 -4.04 -5.07
N LEU A 215 -8.92 -5.26 -4.65
CA LEU A 215 -9.30 -5.76 -3.32
C LEU A 215 -8.71 -4.88 -2.22
N PHE A 216 -7.42 -4.57 -2.27
CA PHE A 216 -6.77 -3.78 -1.23
C PHE A 216 -7.28 -2.35 -1.19
N PHE A 217 -7.57 -1.73 -2.33
CA PHE A 217 -8.20 -0.41 -2.34
C PHE A 217 -9.56 -0.46 -1.66
N LEU A 218 -10.43 -1.43 -2.02
CA LEU A 218 -11.73 -1.60 -1.40
C LEU A 218 -11.60 -1.84 0.11
N LEU A 219 -10.71 -2.75 0.51
CA LEU A 219 -10.44 -2.99 1.92
C LEU A 219 -9.86 -1.77 2.61
N PHE A 220 -9.08 -0.92 1.96
CA PHE A 220 -8.50 0.26 2.61
C PHE A 220 -9.54 1.38 2.86
N VAL A 221 -10.51 1.52 1.96
CA VAL A 221 -11.54 2.58 2.02
C VAL A 221 -12.85 2.16 2.71
N LEU A 222 -13.10 0.85 2.88
CA LEU A 222 -14.22 0.28 3.63
C LEU A 222 -13.78 -0.06 5.05
#